data_AF-A0A8U0PXE4-F1
#
_entry.id   AF-A0A8U0PXE4-F1
#
_cell.length_a   1.000
_cell.length_b   1.000
_cell.length_c   1.000
_cell.angle_alpha   90.00
_cell.angle_beta   90.00
_cell.angle_gamma   90.00
#
_symmetry.space_group_name_H-M   'P 1'
#
loop_
_entity.id
_entity.type
_entity.pdbx_description
1 polymer ?
#
loop_
_entity_poly.entity_id
_entity_poly.type
_entity_poly.pdbx_seq_one_letter_code
_entity_poly.pdbx_strand_id
1 'polypeptide(L)'
;MEWSRRAVPVSDNVALRGVAAQSSQFSDRDAHYAIDGYRNTNYGSCTHTTQQTNPWWRVDLLDVYKVTAVTITNRDEVPERLDGAEIRIGNSLENNGINNPRCVVISHIPARETYTFQCNKMEGRYVAVVIPVRSEWLTLCEVEVFATVKTPESSTEAPKSKRTVVRMKIQSDADLTNQAVGDQLLQQLHVELVKQGVSNFQLRWRTQPDGQIFHREEEEKECGPSQTGVCGTEGG
;
A
#
# COMPACT_ATOMS: atom_id res chain seq x y z
N MET A 1 35.14 6.13 -30.18
CA MET A 1 34.01 6.96 -29.72
C MET A 1 32.94 6.00 -29.21
N GLU A 2 32.94 5.74 -27.92
CA GLU A 2 31.94 4.91 -27.26
C GLU A 2 30.64 5.70 -27.13
N TRP A 3 29.59 5.23 -27.77
CA TRP A 3 28.25 5.73 -27.56
C TRP A 3 27.73 5.11 -26.27
N SER A 4 27.90 5.82 -25.16
CA SER A 4 27.20 5.48 -23.91
C SER A 4 25.71 5.59 -24.18
N ARG A 5 25.04 4.44 -24.33
CA ARG A 5 23.58 4.37 -24.23
C ARG A 5 23.27 4.83 -22.81
N ARG A 6 22.78 6.06 -22.63
CA ARG A 6 22.07 6.41 -21.40
C ARG A 6 20.94 5.41 -21.27
N ALA A 7 21.09 4.43 -20.39
CA ALA A 7 19.96 3.66 -19.92
C ALA A 7 18.98 4.69 -19.36
N VAL A 8 17.84 4.88 -20.02
CA VAL A 8 16.72 5.60 -19.42
C VAL A 8 16.39 4.78 -18.18
N PRO A 9 16.52 5.33 -16.96
CA PRO A 9 16.15 4.58 -15.76
C PRO A 9 14.70 4.15 -15.94
N VAL A 10 14.44 2.84 -15.89
CA VAL A 10 13.07 2.33 -15.83
C VAL A 10 12.46 2.97 -14.59
N SER A 11 11.42 3.79 -14.79
CA SER A 11 10.70 4.36 -13.67
C SER A 11 9.75 3.29 -13.18
N ASP A 12 10.03 2.76 -11.98
CA ASP A 12 9.17 1.77 -11.34
C ASP A 12 7.91 2.44 -10.78
N ASN A 13 6.77 1.75 -10.85
CA ASN A 13 5.59 2.13 -10.07
C ASN A 13 5.85 1.83 -8.58
N VAL A 14 6.22 2.86 -7.82
CA VAL A 14 6.57 2.74 -6.40
C VAL A 14 5.34 2.66 -5.49
N ALA A 15 4.14 2.95 -6.01
CA ALA A 15 2.91 2.90 -5.23
C ALA A 15 2.50 1.48 -4.80
N LEU A 16 2.86 0.46 -5.60
CA LEU A 16 2.56 -0.96 -5.33
C LEU A 16 3.13 -1.49 -4.01
N ARG A 17 4.13 -0.80 -3.45
CA ARG A 17 4.77 -1.16 -2.17
C ARG A 17 4.29 -0.28 -1.02
N GLY A 18 3.45 0.71 -1.32
CA GLY A 18 2.99 1.69 -0.37
C GLY A 18 1.82 1.20 0.47
N VAL A 19 1.36 2.08 1.35
CA VAL A 19 0.16 1.85 2.16
C VAL A 19 -0.84 2.95 1.84
N ALA A 20 -2.00 2.56 1.31
CA ALA A 20 -3.06 3.48 0.97
C ALA A 20 -4.01 3.74 2.15
N ALA A 21 -4.57 4.95 2.20
CA ALA A 21 -5.63 5.35 3.11
C ALA A 21 -6.55 6.36 2.43
N GLN A 22 -7.79 6.46 2.90
CA GLN A 22 -8.78 7.41 2.37
C GLN A 22 -9.58 8.06 3.50
N SER A 23 -10.21 9.19 3.20
CA SER A 23 -10.92 10.04 4.16
C SER A 23 -12.11 9.37 4.83
N SER A 24 -12.77 8.47 4.12
CA SER A 24 -13.84 7.60 4.58
C SER A 24 -13.99 6.44 3.61
N GLN A 25 -14.70 5.39 4.02
CA GLN A 25 -14.94 4.24 3.17
C GLN A 25 -16.44 4.06 2.95
N PHE A 26 -16.84 3.89 1.70
CA PHE A 26 -18.18 3.48 1.34
C PHE A 26 -18.21 1.98 1.07
N SER A 27 -19.04 1.25 1.83
CA SER A 27 -19.15 -0.21 1.74
C SER A 27 -17.79 -0.89 1.95
N ASP A 28 -17.42 -1.83 1.08
CA ASP A 28 -16.19 -2.62 1.08
C ASP A 28 -15.09 -2.05 0.17
N ARG A 29 -15.22 -0.79 -0.29
CA ARG A 29 -14.31 -0.15 -1.26
C ARG A 29 -13.09 0.48 -0.59
N ASP A 30 -12.16 -0.37 -0.13
CA ASP A 30 -10.93 0.03 0.56
C ASP A 30 -9.98 0.88 -0.32
N ALA A 31 -9.15 1.71 0.31
CA ALA A 31 -8.15 2.54 -0.36
C ALA A 31 -7.08 1.74 -1.12
N HIS A 32 -6.79 0.52 -0.71
CA HIS A 32 -5.78 -0.36 -1.31
C HIS A 32 -6.06 -0.67 -2.79
N TYR A 33 -7.33 -0.68 -3.21
CA TYR A 33 -7.70 -1.00 -4.60
C TYR A 33 -7.08 -0.04 -5.64
N ALA A 34 -6.67 1.16 -5.23
CA ALA A 34 -5.98 2.08 -6.13
C ALA A 34 -4.47 1.84 -6.27
N ILE A 35 -3.90 0.85 -5.58
CA ILE A 35 -2.46 0.50 -5.68
C ILE A 35 -2.26 -1.01 -5.77
N ASP A 36 -3.28 -1.75 -6.19
CA ASP A 36 -3.26 -3.21 -6.26
C ASP A 36 -2.62 -3.73 -7.56
N GLY A 37 -2.32 -2.84 -8.51
CA GLY A 37 -1.70 -3.14 -9.80
C GLY A 37 -2.71 -3.44 -10.91
N TYR A 38 -4.02 -3.31 -10.67
CA TYR A 38 -5.07 -3.63 -11.63
C TYR A 38 -5.84 -2.38 -12.05
N ARG A 39 -5.61 -1.93 -13.29
CA ARG A 39 -6.38 -0.83 -13.91
C ARG A 39 -7.81 -1.21 -14.32
N ASN A 40 -8.47 -2.10 -13.59
CA ASN A 40 -9.85 -2.49 -13.87
C ASN A 40 -10.80 -1.34 -13.49
N THR A 41 -11.52 -0.82 -14.48
CA THR A 41 -12.36 0.37 -14.33
C THR A 41 -13.74 0.06 -13.76
N ASN A 42 -14.07 -1.23 -13.58
CA ASN A 42 -15.31 -1.66 -12.95
C ASN A 42 -15.30 -1.23 -11.47
N TYR A 43 -16.42 -0.67 -11.00
CA TYR A 43 -16.62 -0.26 -9.61
C TYR A 43 -16.14 -1.28 -8.56
N GLY A 44 -16.26 -2.58 -8.86
CA GLY A 44 -15.78 -3.70 -8.03
C GLY A 44 -14.28 -3.70 -7.73
N SER A 45 -13.48 -2.98 -8.51
CA SER A 45 -12.02 -2.87 -8.40
C SER A 45 -11.54 -1.45 -8.09
N CYS A 46 -12.45 -0.52 -7.74
CA CYS A 46 -12.08 0.86 -7.45
C CYS A 46 -12.29 1.20 -5.97
N THR A 47 -11.56 2.20 -5.49
CA THR A 47 -11.77 2.81 -4.18
C THR A 47 -13.06 3.63 -4.17
N HIS A 48 -13.65 3.86 -3.00
CA HIS A 48 -14.82 4.75 -2.90
C HIS A 48 -14.97 5.33 -1.50
N THR A 49 -14.98 6.66 -1.40
CA THR A 49 -15.29 7.36 -0.15
C THR A 49 -16.80 7.48 0.06
N THR A 50 -17.25 7.80 1.27
CA THR A 50 -18.62 8.33 1.43
C THR A 50 -18.67 9.76 0.87
N GLN A 51 -19.89 10.29 0.71
CA GLN A 51 -20.05 11.69 0.31
C GLN A 51 -19.60 12.58 1.46
N GLN A 52 -18.60 13.41 1.23
CA GLN A 52 -18.13 14.37 2.23
C GLN A 52 -17.46 15.56 1.56
N THR A 53 -17.30 16.64 2.32
CA THR A 53 -16.48 17.79 1.88
C THR A 53 -15.00 17.41 1.89
N ASN A 54 -14.29 17.75 0.82
CA ASN A 54 -12.85 17.48 0.67
C ASN A 54 -12.48 15.99 0.82
N PRO A 55 -13.13 15.06 0.08
CA PRO A 55 -12.75 13.65 0.14
C PRO A 55 -11.32 13.50 -0.40
N TRP A 56 -10.54 12.63 0.22
CA TRP A 56 -9.14 12.42 -0.15
C TRP A 56 -8.75 10.96 -0.08
N TRP A 57 -7.79 10.61 -0.92
CA TRP A 57 -7.07 9.36 -0.93
C TRP A 57 -5.57 9.67 -0.87
N ARG A 58 -4.77 8.84 -0.20
CA ARG A 58 -3.32 9.00 -0.09
C ARG A 58 -2.63 7.65 -0.08
N VAL A 59 -1.49 7.57 -0.75
CA VAL A 59 -0.49 6.51 -0.53
C VAL A 59 0.72 7.05 0.24
N ASP A 60 1.13 6.30 1.27
CA ASP A 60 2.45 6.39 1.89
C ASP A 60 3.43 5.50 1.11
N LEU A 61 4.41 6.10 0.45
CA LEU A 61 5.43 5.39 -0.35
C LEU A 61 6.53 4.74 0.50
N LEU A 62 6.49 4.93 1.82
CA LEU A 62 7.40 4.37 2.82
C LEU A 62 8.83 4.93 2.83
N ASP A 63 9.24 5.62 1.76
CA ASP A 63 10.48 6.39 1.65
C ASP A 63 10.21 7.68 0.86
N VAL A 64 11.15 8.62 0.92
CA VAL A 64 11.11 9.87 0.17
C VAL A 64 11.61 9.64 -1.26
N TYR A 65 10.71 9.83 -2.22
CA TYR A 65 10.98 9.69 -3.64
C TYR A 65 10.99 11.04 -4.35
N LYS A 66 11.74 11.11 -5.46
CA LYS A 66 11.58 12.16 -6.47
C LYS A 66 10.58 11.70 -7.50
N VAL A 67 9.31 12.04 -7.28
CA VAL A 67 8.18 11.63 -8.10
C VAL A 67 8.21 12.35 -9.44
N THR A 68 8.43 11.60 -10.51
CA THR A 68 8.47 12.10 -11.88
C THR A 68 7.08 12.24 -12.47
N ALA A 69 6.20 11.27 -12.23
CA ALA A 69 4.85 11.27 -12.77
C ALA A 69 3.90 10.50 -11.87
N VAL A 70 2.61 10.82 -11.97
CA VAL A 70 1.52 10.08 -11.35
C VAL A 70 0.51 9.75 -12.44
N THR A 71 0.12 8.48 -12.54
CA THR A 71 -0.89 8.00 -13.48
C THR A 71 -2.15 7.65 -12.71
N ILE A 72 -3.31 8.09 -13.20
CA ILE A 72 -4.62 7.82 -12.59
C ILE A 72 -5.55 7.16 -13.59
N THR A 73 -6.17 6.07 -13.18
CA THR A 73 -7.25 5.40 -13.93
C THR A 73 -8.60 5.75 -13.31
N ASN A 74 -9.50 6.30 -14.12
CA ASN A 74 -10.84 6.70 -13.67
C ASN A 74 -11.86 5.57 -13.83
N ARG A 75 -12.99 5.68 -13.13
CA ARG A 75 -14.10 4.73 -13.19
C ARG A 75 -14.77 4.72 -14.57
N ASP A 76 -15.42 3.61 -14.90
CA ASP A 76 -16.25 3.45 -16.10
C ASP A 76 -17.56 4.25 -16.11
N GLU A 77 -18.10 4.57 -14.92
CA GLU A 77 -19.31 5.35 -14.71
C GLU A 77 -19.01 6.59 -13.86
N VAL A 78 -19.75 7.69 -14.10
CA VAL A 78 -19.63 8.99 -13.40
C VAL A 78 -18.21 9.58 -13.32
N PRO A 79 -17.45 9.63 -14.44
CA PRO A 79 -16.07 10.11 -14.45
C PRO A 79 -15.92 11.56 -13.98
N GLU A 80 -16.94 12.39 -14.14
CA GLU A 80 -16.96 13.82 -13.81
C GLU A 80 -16.77 14.12 -12.31
N ARG A 81 -16.97 13.12 -11.44
CA ARG A 81 -16.74 13.28 -10.00
C ARG A 81 -15.30 13.66 -9.67
N LEU A 82 -14.34 13.19 -10.47
CA LEU A 82 -12.91 13.48 -10.31
C LEU A 82 -12.52 14.87 -10.83
N ASP A 83 -13.40 15.58 -11.53
CA ASP A 83 -13.10 16.87 -12.14
C ASP A 83 -12.77 17.93 -11.07
N GLY A 84 -11.61 18.56 -11.21
CA GLY A 84 -11.07 19.53 -10.25
C GLY A 84 -10.28 18.91 -9.09
N ALA A 85 -10.10 17.58 -9.07
CA ALA A 85 -9.24 16.94 -8.09
C ALA A 85 -7.78 17.40 -8.23
N GLU A 86 -7.04 17.38 -7.13
CA GLU A 86 -5.65 17.82 -7.08
C GLU A 86 -4.75 16.68 -6.64
N ILE A 87 -3.64 16.49 -7.37
CA ILE A 87 -2.55 15.61 -6.94
C ILE A 87 -1.56 16.45 -6.12
N ARG A 88 -1.25 16.01 -4.91
CA ARG A 88 -0.37 16.69 -3.97
C ARG A 88 0.73 15.76 -3.49
N ILE A 89 1.96 16.26 -3.44
CA ILE A 89 3.15 15.46 -3.17
C ILE A 89 4.02 16.17 -2.15
N GLY A 90 4.42 15.45 -1.09
CA GLY A 90 5.33 16.00 -0.10
C GLY A 90 5.60 15.06 1.07
N ASN A 91 6.23 15.60 2.11
CA ASN A 91 6.68 14.83 3.28
C ASN A 91 5.84 15.08 4.55
N SER A 92 4.88 16.02 4.51
CA SER A 92 4.03 16.30 5.66
C SER A 92 2.79 15.42 5.65
N LEU A 93 2.42 14.90 6.83
CA LEU A 93 1.13 14.25 7.07
C LEU A 93 0.11 15.19 7.71
N GLU A 94 0.46 16.46 7.93
CA GLU A 94 -0.48 17.47 8.42
C GLU A 94 -1.70 17.53 7.50
N ASN A 95 -2.88 17.57 8.10
CA ASN A 95 -4.15 17.51 7.38
C ASN A 95 -4.20 16.34 6.37
N ASN A 96 -3.72 15.17 6.77
CA ASN A 96 -3.65 13.96 5.93
C ASN A 96 -2.77 14.10 4.67
N GLY A 97 -1.88 15.10 4.62
CA GLY A 97 -1.01 15.35 3.48
C GLY A 97 -1.65 16.12 2.34
N ILE A 98 -2.91 16.56 2.47
CA ILE A 98 -3.59 17.36 1.44
C ILE A 98 -3.16 18.83 1.43
N ASN A 99 -2.30 19.24 2.37
CA ASN A 99 -1.66 20.56 2.36
C ASN A 99 -0.30 20.56 1.64
N ASN A 100 0.23 19.39 1.25
CA ASN A 100 1.49 19.31 0.52
C ASN A 100 1.40 20.08 -0.83
N PRO A 101 2.55 20.50 -1.39
CA PRO A 101 2.60 21.17 -2.69
C PRO A 101 1.82 20.42 -3.77
N ARG A 102 1.07 21.18 -4.56
CA ARG A 102 0.25 20.65 -5.65
C ARG A 102 1.12 20.34 -6.87
N CYS A 103 1.06 19.10 -7.34
CA CYS A 103 1.63 18.70 -8.63
C CYS A 103 0.75 19.21 -9.78
N VAL A 104 -0.54 18.87 -9.77
CA VAL A 104 -1.46 19.19 -10.87
C VAL A 104 -2.90 19.30 -10.37
N VAL A 105 -3.74 19.98 -11.17
CA VAL A 105 -5.21 19.91 -11.07
C VAL A 105 -5.70 19.05 -12.23
N ILE A 106 -6.47 18.02 -11.93
CA ILE A 106 -7.10 17.13 -12.89
C ILE A 106 -8.32 17.86 -13.44
N SER A 107 -8.26 18.29 -14.70
CA SER A 107 -9.40 18.95 -15.35
C SER A 107 -10.53 17.96 -15.62
N HIS A 108 -10.20 16.86 -16.30
CA HIS A 108 -11.12 15.78 -16.64
C HIS A 108 -10.34 14.52 -17.06
N ILE A 109 -10.80 13.35 -16.64
CA ILE A 109 -10.36 12.05 -17.16
C ILE A 109 -11.62 11.31 -17.61
N PRO A 110 -11.79 10.98 -18.91
CA PRO A 110 -12.99 10.32 -19.38
C PRO A 110 -13.20 8.95 -18.72
N ALA A 111 -14.42 8.42 -18.85
CA ALA A 111 -14.75 7.09 -18.38
C ALA A 111 -13.79 6.04 -18.98
N ARG A 112 -13.30 5.14 -18.12
CA ARG A 112 -12.40 4.02 -18.48
C ARG A 112 -11.00 4.41 -18.96
N GLU A 113 -10.65 5.68 -18.88
CA GLU A 113 -9.36 6.18 -19.35
C GLU A 113 -8.33 6.31 -18.22
N THR A 114 -7.06 6.27 -18.63
CA THR A 114 -5.90 6.39 -17.75
C THR A 114 -5.03 7.55 -18.21
N TYR A 115 -4.85 8.56 -17.36
CA TYR A 115 -4.07 9.76 -17.70
C TYR A 115 -2.81 9.84 -16.83
N THR A 116 -1.70 10.26 -17.43
CA THR A 116 -0.42 10.46 -16.75
C THR A 116 -0.10 11.94 -16.62
N PHE A 117 0.21 12.36 -15.40
CA PHE A 117 0.54 13.73 -15.05
C PHE A 117 2.01 13.84 -14.66
N GLN A 118 2.73 14.78 -15.26
CA GLN A 118 4.14 15.02 -14.96
C GLN A 118 4.27 15.89 -13.70
N CYS A 119 4.99 15.38 -12.70
CA CYS A 119 5.22 16.03 -11.41
C CYS A 119 6.66 16.51 -11.22
N ASN A 120 7.45 16.62 -12.28
CA ASN A 120 8.73 17.35 -12.32
C ASN A 120 9.73 16.97 -11.20
N LYS A 121 9.80 15.69 -10.81
CA LYS A 121 10.70 15.18 -9.76
C LYS A 121 10.43 15.81 -8.37
N MET A 122 9.17 16.18 -8.09
CA MET A 122 8.75 16.63 -6.77
C MET A 122 9.14 15.60 -5.70
N GLU A 123 9.78 16.08 -4.64
CA GLU A 123 10.21 15.22 -3.55
C GLU A 123 9.07 15.00 -2.55
N GLY A 124 8.76 13.74 -2.27
CA GLY A 124 7.70 13.39 -1.31
C GLY A 124 7.67 11.91 -0.94
N ARG A 125 7.28 11.65 0.30
CA ARG A 125 6.89 10.33 0.81
C ARG A 125 5.40 10.06 0.60
N TYR A 126 4.58 11.10 0.62
CA TYR A 126 3.13 11.00 0.48
C TYR A 126 2.67 11.54 -0.86
N VAL A 127 1.82 10.79 -1.55
CA VAL A 127 1.06 11.25 -2.72
C VAL A 127 -0.41 11.20 -2.36
N ALA A 128 -1.08 12.34 -2.43
CA ALA A 128 -2.50 12.47 -2.11
C ALA A 128 -3.29 12.98 -3.32
N VAL A 129 -4.51 12.47 -3.48
CA VAL A 129 -5.51 12.95 -4.42
C VAL A 129 -6.69 13.48 -3.59
N VAL A 130 -7.06 14.74 -3.78
CA VAL A 130 -8.13 15.40 -3.02
C VAL A 130 -9.07 16.13 -3.97
N ILE A 131 -10.38 16.07 -3.74
CA ILE A 131 -11.35 16.94 -4.43
C ILE A 131 -11.66 18.13 -3.52
N PRO A 132 -11.06 19.31 -3.72
CA PRO A 132 -11.22 20.42 -2.79
C PRO A 132 -12.57 21.13 -2.93
N VAL A 133 -12.94 21.90 -1.90
CA VAL A 133 -14.04 22.87 -1.81
C VAL A 133 -15.45 22.28 -1.80
N ARG A 134 -15.71 21.17 -2.52
CA ARG A 134 -17.06 20.62 -2.67
C ARG A 134 -17.27 19.31 -1.90
N SER A 135 -18.55 19.01 -1.65
CA SER A 135 -18.99 17.71 -1.16
C SER A 135 -19.10 16.73 -2.33
N GLU A 136 -18.34 15.64 -2.29
CA GLU A 136 -18.22 14.72 -3.42
C GLU A 136 -17.89 13.30 -2.94
N TRP A 137 -17.99 12.32 -3.85
CA TRP A 137 -17.41 10.99 -3.69
C TRP A 137 -16.09 10.91 -4.48
N LEU A 138 -15.02 10.46 -3.83
CA LEU A 138 -13.77 10.15 -4.51
C LEU A 138 -13.72 8.67 -4.87
N THR A 139 -13.49 8.39 -6.15
CA THR A 139 -13.28 7.04 -6.70
C THR A 139 -12.03 7.04 -7.56
N LEU A 140 -11.14 6.11 -7.29
CA LEU A 140 -9.90 5.90 -8.05
C LEU A 140 -9.79 4.40 -8.31
N CYS A 141 -9.61 4.03 -9.58
CA CYS A 141 -9.49 2.62 -9.95
C CYS A 141 -8.03 2.16 -9.99
N GLU A 142 -7.09 3.06 -10.27
CA GLU A 142 -5.67 2.79 -10.07
C GLU A 142 -4.90 4.12 -9.97
N VAL A 143 -3.88 4.17 -9.12
CA VAL A 143 -2.94 5.26 -8.93
C VAL A 143 -1.52 4.71 -8.96
N GLU A 144 -0.81 4.97 -10.04
CA GLU A 144 0.57 4.58 -10.19
C GLU A 144 1.48 5.78 -9.95
N VAL A 145 2.54 5.59 -9.16
CA VAL A 145 3.50 6.64 -8.84
C VAL A 145 4.84 6.25 -9.42
N PHE A 146 5.32 7.06 -10.37
CA PHE A 146 6.60 6.87 -11.03
C PHE A 146 7.63 7.80 -10.43
N ALA A 147 8.77 7.26 -10.04
CA ALA A 147 9.87 8.03 -9.46
C ALA A 147 11.21 7.65 -10.09
N THR A 148 12.19 8.57 -9.96
CA THR A 148 13.59 8.18 -10.17
C THR A 148 14.07 7.44 -8.93
N VAL A 149 14.50 6.19 -9.09
CA VAL A 149 15.27 5.50 -8.04
C VAL A 149 16.47 6.39 -7.72
N LYS A 150 16.77 6.61 -6.44
CA LYS A 150 18.04 7.22 -6.05
C LYS A 150 19.14 6.28 -6.57
N THR A 151 19.69 6.56 -7.76
CA THR A 151 20.97 5.99 -8.14
C THR A 151 21.93 6.41 -7.04
N PRO A 152 22.62 5.47 -6.37
CA PRO A 152 23.62 5.81 -5.38
C PRO A 152 24.84 6.38 -6.10
N GLU A 153 24.72 7.60 -6.64
CA GLU A 153 25.86 8.36 -7.10
C GLU A 153 26.38 9.19 -5.92
N SER A 154 27.55 8.76 -5.43
CA SER A 154 28.36 9.39 -4.38
C SER A 154 28.01 9.08 -2.92
N SER A 155 27.76 7.81 -2.61
CA SER A 155 28.24 7.25 -1.35
C SER A 155 28.74 5.84 -1.61
N THR A 156 30.04 5.60 -1.43
CA THR A 156 30.71 4.30 -1.52
C THR A 156 30.25 3.28 -0.47
N GLU A 157 29.10 3.49 0.17
CA GLU A 157 28.50 2.51 1.07
C GLU A 157 27.16 2.07 0.51
N ALA A 158 27.05 0.77 0.20
CA ALA A 158 25.76 0.13 -0.01
C ALA A 158 24.84 0.46 1.17
N PRO A 159 23.53 0.72 0.96
CA PRO A 159 22.61 0.89 2.07
C PRO A 159 22.68 -0.36 2.96
N LYS A 160 23.27 -0.21 4.15
CA LYS A 160 23.42 -1.28 5.14
C LYS A 160 22.03 -1.59 5.71
N SER A 161 21.24 -2.34 4.95
CA SER A 161 19.96 -2.89 5.39
C SER A 161 20.22 -3.94 6.47
N LYS A 162 19.98 -3.60 7.73
CA LYS A 162 19.92 -4.59 8.81
C LYS A 162 18.60 -5.34 8.70
N ARG A 163 18.65 -6.63 8.41
CA ARG A 163 17.48 -7.51 8.46
C ARG A 163 17.29 -8.01 9.89
N THR A 164 16.16 -7.65 10.48
CA THR A 164 15.73 -8.17 11.78
C THR A 164 14.57 -9.12 11.56
N VAL A 165 14.68 -10.36 12.05
CA VAL A 165 13.58 -11.33 12.01
C VAL A 165 12.88 -11.28 13.35
N VAL A 166 11.61 -10.90 13.35
CA VAL A 166 10.75 -10.90 14.54
C VAL A 166 9.87 -12.14 14.48
N ARG A 167 9.92 -12.97 15.52
CA ARG A 167 8.95 -14.07 15.70
C ARG A 167 7.77 -13.53 16.50
N MET A 168 6.57 -13.72 15.97
CA MET A 168 5.33 -13.24 16.58
C MET A 168 4.42 -14.44 16.81
N LYS A 169 3.80 -14.51 18.00
CA LYS A 169 2.64 -15.38 18.25
C LYS A 169 1.38 -14.53 18.06
N ILE A 170 0.47 -15.00 17.22
CA ILE A 170 -0.77 -14.30 16.90
C ILE A 170 -1.91 -15.20 17.39
N GLN A 171 -2.75 -14.66 18.27
CA GLN A 171 -3.96 -15.32 18.73
C GLN A 171 -5.13 -14.79 17.90
N SER A 172 -5.59 -15.58 16.93
CA SER A 172 -6.71 -15.24 16.05
C SER A 172 -7.43 -16.49 15.59
N ASP A 173 -8.73 -16.36 15.37
CA ASP A 173 -9.62 -17.33 14.74
C ASP A 173 -9.60 -17.25 13.20
N ALA A 174 -8.93 -16.24 12.63
CA ALA A 174 -8.82 -16.03 11.19
C ALA A 174 -7.89 -17.05 10.51
N ASP A 175 -8.17 -17.32 9.23
CA ASP A 175 -7.31 -18.18 8.40
C ASP A 175 -6.10 -17.40 7.87
N LEU A 176 -4.96 -17.55 8.58
CA LEU A 176 -3.70 -16.92 8.23
C LEU A 176 -2.98 -17.55 7.03
N THR A 177 -3.49 -18.67 6.49
CA THR A 177 -2.96 -19.23 5.24
C THR A 177 -3.46 -18.47 4.01
N ASN A 178 -4.53 -17.67 4.16
CA ASN A 178 -5.01 -16.77 3.12
C ASN A 178 -4.08 -15.54 3.00
N GLN A 179 -3.52 -15.35 1.81
CA GLN A 179 -2.62 -14.25 1.52
C GLN A 179 -3.23 -12.87 1.84
N ALA A 180 -4.53 -12.65 1.56
CA ALA A 180 -5.18 -11.37 1.82
C ALA A 180 -5.23 -11.02 3.31
N VAL A 181 -5.46 -12.03 4.18
CA VAL A 181 -5.46 -11.85 5.64
C VAL A 181 -4.04 -11.56 6.13
N GLY A 182 -3.05 -12.28 5.59
CA GLY A 182 -1.64 -12.04 5.87
C GLY A 182 -1.17 -10.64 5.47
N ASP A 183 -1.62 -10.13 4.33
CA ASP A 183 -1.28 -8.80 3.83
C ASP A 183 -1.96 -7.71 4.68
N GLN A 184 -3.22 -7.91 5.07
CA GLN A 184 -3.92 -7.01 5.99
C GLN A 184 -3.20 -6.91 7.35
N LEU A 185 -2.69 -8.02 7.88
CA LEU A 185 -1.90 -8.02 9.11
C LEU A 185 -0.56 -7.30 8.97
N LEU A 186 0.14 -7.47 7.84
CA LEU A 186 1.37 -6.69 7.56
C LEU A 186 1.07 -5.20 7.50
N GLN A 187 -0.04 -4.80 6.89
CA GLN A 187 -0.47 -3.42 6.81
C GLN A 187 -0.76 -2.85 8.21
N GLN A 188 -1.47 -3.60 9.05
CA GLN A 188 -1.72 -3.20 10.44
C GLN A 188 -0.42 -3.05 11.24
N LEU A 189 0.49 -4.02 11.13
CA LEU A 189 1.79 -3.97 11.81
C LEU A 189 2.64 -2.79 11.31
N HIS A 190 2.59 -2.51 10.00
CA HIS A 190 3.25 -1.36 9.42
C HIS A 190 2.76 -0.06 10.05
N VAL A 191 1.43 0.14 10.10
CA VAL A 191 0.81 1.33 10.71
C VAL A 191 1.24 1.49 12.17
N GLU A 192 1.27 0.40 12.93
CA GLU A 192 1.64 0.44 14.35
C GLU A 192 3.12 0.78 14.57
N LEU A 193 4.02 0.23 13.75
CA LEU A 193 5.45 0.57 13.81
C LEU A 193 5.70 2.03 13.42
N VAL A 194 4.97 2.56 12.43
CA VAL A 194 5.03 3.99 12.09
C VAL A 194 4.55 4.86 13.26
N LYS A 195 3.46 4.48 13.95
CA LYS A 195 2.98 5.19 15.15
C LYS A 195 4.01 5.19 16.28
N GLN A 196 4.78 4.11 16.41
CA GLN A 196 5.88 4.01 17.37
C GLN A 196 7.16 4.74 16.94
N GLY A 197 7.13 5.47 15.82
CA GLY A 197 8.24 6.29 15.33
C GLY A 197 9.29 5.51 14.53
N VAL A 198 9.02 4.25 14.18
CA VAL A 198 9.90 3.49 13.28
C VAL A 198 9.72 4.04 11.86
N SER A 199 10.83 4.28 11.16
CA SER A 199 10.84 4.78 9.78
C SER A 199 11.91 4.06 8.96
N ASN A 200 11.84 4.16 7.63
CA ASN A 200 12.78 3.53 6.71
C ASN A 200 12.90 2.00 6.90
N PHE A 201 11.76 1.32 7.00
CA PHE A 201 11.69 -0.14 7.16
C PHE A 201 10.77 -0.77 6.13
N GLN A 202 11.06 -2.00 5.76
CA GLN A 202 10.22 -2.83 4.90
C GLN A 202 9.80 -4.07 5.68
N LEU A 203 8.50 -4.32 5.80
CA LEU A 203 7.96 -5.55 6.35
C LEU A 203 7.66 -6.54 5.23
N ARG A 204 7.89 -7.82 5.51
CA ARG A 204 7.45 -8.93 4.68
C ARG A 204 7.38 -10.18 5.52
N TRP A 205 6.47 -11.07 5.18
CA TRP A 205 6.49 -12.42 5.73
C TRP A 205 7.73 -13.17 5.28
N ARG A 206 8.25 -14.02 6.17
CA ARG A 206 9.33 -14.96 5.83
C ARG A 206 8.70 -16.33 5.61
N THR A 207 8.75 -16.81 4.38
CA THR A 207 8.44 -18.20 4.05
C THR A 207 9.46 -19.13 4.70
N GLN A 208 8.98 -20.13 5.41
CA GLN A 208 9.80 -21.17 6.02
C GLN A 208 10.13 -22.26 4.98
N PRO A 209 11.09 -23.17 5.25
CA PRO A 209 11.52 -24.19 4.28
C PRO A 209 10.39 -25.12 3.78
N ASP A 210 9.32 -25.24 4.55
CA ASP A 210 8.11 -26.00 4.22
C ASP A 210 7.12 -25.23 3.31
N GLY A 211 7.45 -23.99 2.93
CA GLY A 211 6.60 -23.13 2.11
C GLY A 211 5.54 -22.37 2.91
N GLN A 212 5.42 -22.60 4.23
CA GLN A 212 4.43 -21.93 5.07
C GLN A 212 5.03 -20.68 5.74
N ILE A 213 4.18 -19.70 6.04
CA ILE A 213 4.55 -18.51 6.82
C ILE A 213 4.16 -18.69 8.28
N PHE A 214 2.91 -19.13 8.51
CA PHE A 214 2.33 -19.31 9.83
C PHE A 214 2.18 -20.80 10.14
N HIS A 215 2.51 -21.15 11.38
CA HIS A 215 2.26 -22.48 11.94
C HIS A 215 1.23 -22.33 13.03
N ARG A 216 0.18 -23.16 12.98
CA ARG A 216 -0.75 -23.30 14.09
C ARG A 216 -0.04 -24.11 15.17
N GLU A 217 0.06 -23.56 16.38
CA GLU A 217 0.46 -24.38 17.54
C GLU A 217 -0.65 -25.41 17.75
N GLU A 218 -0.32 -26.69 17.62
CA GLU A 218 -1.22 -27.77 18.01
C GLU A 218 -1.31 -27.75 19.54
N GLU A 219 -2.53 -27.78 20.08
CA GLU A 219 -2.73 -27.93 21.52
C GLU A 219 -2.12 -29.26 21.94
N GLU A 220 -1.07 -29.21 22.78
CA GLU A 220 -0.58 -30.39 23.47
C GLU A 220 -1.76 -30.97 24.26
N LYS A 221 -2.24 -32.15 23.86
CA LYS A 221 -3.19 -32.91 24.68
C LYS A 221 -2.48 -33.26 25.98
N GLU A 222 -2.70 -32.49 27.03
CA GLU A 222 -2.33 -32.87 28.38
C GLU A 222 -3.00 -34.22 28.69
N CYS A 223 -2.18 -35.26 28.73
CA CYS A 223 -2.58 -36.53 29.31
C CYS A 223 -2.71 -36.29 30.82
N GLY A 224 -3.94 -36.02 31.28
CA GLY A 224 -4.23 -35.80 32.69
C GLY A 224 -3.79 -36.99 33.54
N PRO A 225 -3.41 -36.78 34.82
CA PRO A 225 -2.94 -37.87 35.67
C PRO A 225 -4.12 -38.76 36.05
N SER A 226 -4.37 -39.84 35.30
CA SER A 226 -5.21 -40.94 35.78
C SER A 226 -4.41 -41.71 36.83
N GLN A 227 -4.65 -41.43 38.10
CA GLN A 227 -4.35 -42.42 39.13
C GLN A 227 -5.26 -43.64 38.88
N THR A 228 -4.60 -44.80 38.83
CA THR A 228 -5.14 -46.17 38.68
C THR A 228 -5.32 -46.67 37.24
N GLY A 229 -4.33 -47.46 36.80
CA GLY A 229 -4.59 -48.79 36.24
C GLY A 229 -4.77 -48.93 34.73
N VAL A 230 -3.71 -49.42 34.08
CA VAL A 230 -3.70 -50.24 32.84
C VAL A 230 -3.92 -49.49 31.51
N CYS A 231 -2.82 -49.25 30.79
CA CYS A 231 -2.85 -49.01 29.35
C CYS A 231 -2.87 -50.38 28.63
N GLY A 232 -4.05 -50.79 28.14
CA GLY A 232 -4.19 -51.90 27.21
C GLY A 232 -3.85 -51.43 25.79
N THR A 233 -3.05 -52.22 25.09
CA THR A 233 -2.82 -52.07 23.64
C THR A 233 -3.86 -52.91 22.91
N GLU A 234 -4.55 -52.34 21.92
CA GLU A 234 -5.14 -53.13 20.84
C GLU A 234 -4.89 -52.41 19.51
N GLY A 235 -4.12 -53.08 18.66
CA GLY A 235 -4.16 -52.89 17.22
C GLY A 235 -5.10 -53.93 16.60
N GLY A 236 -5.75 -53.52 15.51
CA GLY A 236 -6.61 -54.33 14.66
C GLY A 236 -7.15 -53.48 13.52
#